data_AF-A0A159WB16-F1
#
_entry.id   AF-A0A159WB16-F1
#
_cell.length_a   1.000
_cell.length_b   1.000
_cell.length_c   1.000
_cell.angle_alpha   90.00
_cell.angle_beta   90.00
_cell.angle_gamma   90.00
#
_symmetry.space_group_name_H-M   'P 1'
#
loop_
_entity.id
_entity.type
_entity.pdbx_description
1 polymer ?
#
loop_
_entity_poly.entity_id
_entity_poly.type
_entity_poly.pdbx_seq_one_letter_code
_entity_poly.pdbx_strand_id
1 'polypeptide(L)'
;DNCKVLVNIEQQSPDIAQGVHGHFTKRPEEIGAGDQGHMFGYATDETPEFMPLSHVLATKLGARLTEVRKNGTCPWLRPDGKTQVTVEYYNDNGARVPVRVHTVLISTQHDETVTNDEIAADLKEHVIKPVIPEKYLDEKTIFHLNPSGRFVIGGPHGDAGLTGRKIIIDTYGGWGAHGGGAFSGKDPT
;
A
#
# COMPACT_ATOMS: atom_id res chain seq x y z
N ASP A 1 19.24 -14.49 6.77
CA ASP A 1 20.40 -14.63 7.67
C ASP A 1 21.71 -14.07 7.12
N ASN A 2 21.97 -14.11 5.80
CA ASN A 2 23.27 -13.70 5.24
C ASN A 2 23.37 -12.23 4.78
N CYS A 3 22.34 -11.40 5.01
CA CYS A 3 22.42 -9.98 4.63
C CYS A 3 23.26 -9.19 5.64
N LYS A 4 23.97 -8.17 5.15
CA LYS A 4 24.67 -7.23 6.03
C LYS A 4 23.65 -6.32 6.71
N VAL A 5 23.77 -6.16 8.03
CA VAL A 5 22.99 -5.21 8.83
C VAL A 5 23.95 -4.14 9.34
N LEU A 6 23.69 -2.88 8.97
CA LEU A 6 24.45 -1.73 9.42
C LEU A 6 23.55 -0.90 10.34
N VAL A 7 24.05 -0.54 11.52
CA VAL A 7 23.32 0.25 12.51
C VAL A 7 24.08 1.54 12.75
N ASN A 8 23.41 2.67 12.51
CA ASN A 8 23.93 4.00 12.79
C ASN A 8 22.82 4.82 13.48
N ILE A 9 22.71 4.68 14.79
CA ILE A 9 21.65 5.26 15.62
C ILE A 9 22.31 6.10 16.71
N GLU A 10 21.83 7.33 16.87
CA GLU A 10 22.23 8.26 17.93
C GLU A 10 21.04 8.61 18.82
N GLN A 11 21.29 9.27 19.94
CA GLN A 11 20.21 9.84 20.76
C GLN A 11 19.58 11.05 20.05
N GLN A 12 18.34 11.38 20.41
CA GLN A 12 17.70 12.62 19.95
C GLN A 12 18.54 13.84 20.38
N SER A 13 18.60 14.86 19.52
CA SER A 13 19.25 16.12 19.87
C SER A 13 18.70 16.69 21.18
N PRO A 14 19.55 17.03 22.17
CA PRO A 14 19.12 17.65 23.42
C PRO A 14 18.36 18.96 23.22
N ASP A 15 18.68 19.72 22.16
CA ASP A 15 18.03 21.00 21.83
C ASP A 15 16.58 20.81 21.38
N ILE A 16 16.28 19.68 20.72
CA ILE A 16 14.91 19.28 20.37
C ILE A 16 14.21 18.76 21.61
N ALA A 17 14.87 17.87 22.37
CA ALA A 17 14.31 17.23 23.55
C ALA A 17 13.83 18.23 24.61
N GLN A 18 14.59 19.30 24.87
CA GLN A 18 14.19 20.35 25.81
C GLN A 18 12.94 21.11 25.36
N GLY A 19 12.79 21.34 24.06
CA GLY A 19 11.65 22.09 23.49
C GLY A 19 10.36 21.28 23.45
N VAL A 20 10.47 20.01 23.04
CA VAL A 20 9.33 19.11 22.82
C VAL A 20 8.79 18.56 24.14
N HIS A 21 9.61 17.77 24.85
CA HIS A 21 9.20 17.01 26.04
C HIS A 21 9.94 17.43 27.32
N GLY A 22 10.76 18.50 27.27
CA GLY A 22 11.48 19.03 28.42
C GLY A 22 12.41 18.02 29.05
N HIS A 23 13.08 17.18 28.25
CA HIS A 23 13.83 16.02 28.74
C HIS A 23 12.98 15.09 29.63
N PHE A 24 11.75 14.80 29.19
CA PHE A 24 10.79 13.88 29.83
C PHE A 24 10.18 14.43 31.14
N THR A 25 10.18 15.75 31.31
CA THR A 25 9.61 16.41 32.50
C THR A 25 8.24 17.04 32.26
N LYS A 26 7.89 17.32 31.00
CA LYS A 26 6.58 17.91 30.65
C LYS A 26 5.46 16.92 30.91
N ARG A 27 4.32 17.41 31.38
CA ARG A 27 3.08 16.63 31.42
C ARG A 27 2.52 16.46 30.01
N PRO A 28 1.67 15.44 29.75
CA PRO A 28 1.10 15.22 28.42
C PRO A 28 0.46 16.45 27.78
N GLU A 29 -0.23 17.28 28.56
CA GLU A 29 -0.88 18.51 28.11
C GLU A 29 0.08 19.67 27.82
N GLU A 30 1.37 19.53 28.16
CA GLU A 30 2.42 20.53 27.99
C GLU A 30 3.46 20.14 26.92
N ILE A 31 3.35 18.92 26.37
CA ILE A 31 4.22 18.43 25.29
C ILE A 31 3.96 19.27 24.03
N GLY A 32 5.03 19.84 23.48
CA GLY A 32 4.98 20.56 22.21
C GLY A 32 5.05 19.60 21.02
N ALA A 33 4.61 20.04 19.84
CA ALA A 33 4.75 19.25 18.62
C ALA A 33 6.24 18.95 18.34
N GLY A 34 6.55 17.70 17.97
CA GLY A 34 7.91 17.26 17.67
C GLY A 34 8.58 17.96 16.47
N ASP A 35 7.78 18.49 15.53
CA ASP A 35 8.23 19.24 14.37
C ASP A 35 7.07 20.10 13.81
N GLN A 36 7.38 21.03 12.90
CA GLN A 36 6.38 21.73 12.11
C GLN A 36 5.79 20.84 11.01
N GLY A 37 4.56 21.11 10.61
CA GLY A 37 3.92 20.43 9.48
C GLY A 37 2.43 20.67 9.40
N HIS A 38 1.81 20.08 8.39
CA HIS A 38 0.36 20.02 8.26
C HIS A 38 -0.06 18.59 7.93
N MET A 39 -1.29 18.24 8.29
CA MET A 39 -1.82 16.88 8.17
C MET A 39 -3.25 16.95 7.64
N PHE A 40 -3.68 15.89 6.96
CA PHE A 40 -5.04 15.77 6.43
C PHE A 40 -5.65 14.45 6.89
N GLY A 41 -6.90 14.53 7.35
CA GLY A 41 -7.78 13.38 7.49
C GLY A 41 -8.75 13.34 6.30
N TYR A 42 -9.04 12.15 5.80
CA TYR A 42 -10.03 11.94 4.74
C TYR A 42 -10.93 10.75 5.07
N ALA A 43 -12.20 10.88 4.70
CA ALA A 43 -13.20 9.82 4.79
C ALA A 43 -14.20 9.98 3.63
N THR A 44 -14.75 8.88 3.16
CA THR A 44 -15.77 8.82 2.10
C THR A 44 -16.70 7.65 2.40
N ASP A 45 -18.00 7.79 2.18
CA ASP A 45 -19.02 6.77 2.48
C ASP A 45 -19.13 5.67 1.41
N GLU A 46 -18.27 5.70 0.37
CA GLU A 46 -18.30 4.73 -0.72
C GLU A 46 -17.95 3.28 -0.32
N THR A 47 -17.36 3.08 0.87
CA THR A 47 -17.11 1.76 1.46
C THR A 47 -17.48 1.72 2.96
N PRO A 48 -17.78 0.53 3.53
CA PRO A 48 -18.09 0.39 4.96
C PRO A 48 -16.98 0.85 5.91
N GLU A 49 -15.72 0.77 5.48
CA GLU A 49 -14.54 1.24 6.22
C GLU A 49 -14.25 2.74 6.03
N PHE A 50 -15.15 3.47 5.38
CA PHE A 50 -15.06 4.90 5.08
C PHE A 50 -13.83 5.32 4.27
N MET A 51 -13.35 4.44 3.39
CA MET A 51 -12.16 4.64 2.55
C MET A 51 -12.50 4.59 1.05
N PRO A 52 -11.68 5.21 0.17
CA PRO A 52 -11.88 5.10 -1.27
C PRO A 52 -11.78 3.66 -1.77
N LEU A 53 -12.76 3.20 -2.55
CA LEU A 53 -12.82 1.84 -3.08
C LEU A 53 -11.57 1.51 -3.90
N SER A 54 -11.08 2.43 -4.72
CA SER A 54 -9.84 2.26 -5.49
C SER A 54 -8.63 1.94 -4.61
N HIS A 55 -8.47 2.65 -3.49
CA HIS A 55 -7.44 2.38 -2.49
C HIS A 55 -7.67 1.03 -1.79
N VAL A 56 -8.90 0.80 -1.31
CA VAL A 56 -9.28 -0.42 -0.59
C VAL A 56 -9.00 -1.67 -1.43
N LEU A 57 -9.41 -1.68 -2.70
CA LEU A 57 -9.22 -2.83 -3.59
C LEU A 57 -7.74 -3.05 -3.90
N ALA A 58 -6.98 -2.00 -4.23
CA ALA A 58 -5.55 -2.15 -4.48
C ALA A 58 -4.81 -2.72 -3.26
N THR A 59 -5.10 -2.19 -2.06
CA THR A 59 -4.54 -2.67 -0.79
C THR A 59 -4.93 -4.12 -0.50
N LYS A 60 -6.21 -4.48 -0.65
CA LYS A 60 -6.69 -5.85 -0.41
C LYS A 60 -6.11 -6.85 -1.42
N LEU A 61 -5.90 -6.47 -2.67
CA LEU A 61 -5.22 -7.32 -3.66
C LEU A 61 -3.76 -7.60 -3.24
N GLY A 62 -3.05 -6.60 -2.73
CA GLY A 62 -1.68 -6.77 -2.23
C GLY A 62 -1.61 -7.70 -1.01
N ALA A 63 -2.57 -7.55 -0.09
CA ALA A 63 -2.71 -8.46 1.04
C ALA A 63 -3.03 -9.90 0.59
N ARG A 64 -3.96 -10.05 -0.36
CA ARG A 64 -4.35 -11.36 -0.90
C ARG A 64 -3.22 -12.05 -1.64
N LEU A 65 -2.40 -11.34 -2.42
CA LEU A 65 -1.16 -11.88 -3.02
C LEU A 65 -0.25 -12.50 -1.97
N THR A 66 -0.07 -11.81 -0.85
CA THR A 66 0.75 -12.32 0.26
C THR A 66 0.11 -13.55 0.91
N GLU A 67 -1.20 -13.54 1.07
CA GLU A 67 -1.95 -14.66 1.65
C GLU A 67 -1.78 -15.94 0.81
N VAL A 68 -2.05 -15.86 -0.51
CA VAL A 68 -1.97 -17.03 -1.41
C VAL A 68 -0.55 -17.57 -1.58
N ARG A 69 0.46 -16.72 -1.37
CA ARG A 69 1.86 -17.15 -1.28
C ARG A 69 2.13 -17.90 0.03
N LYS A 70 1.68 -17.35 1.16
CA LYS A 70 1.99 -17.91 2.49
C LYS A 70 1.22 -19.20 2.79
N ASN A 71 0.02 -19.37 2.23
CA ASN A 71 -0.79 -20.57 2.42
C ASN A 71 -0.52 -21.67 1.37
N GLY A 72 0.33 -21.41 0.38
CA GLY A 72 0.71 -22.37 -0.67
C GLY A 72 -0.28 -22.50 -1.83
N THR A 73 -1.34 -21.68 -1.93
CA THR A 73 -2.25 -21.69 -3.08
C THR A 73 -1.52 -21.35 -4.38
N CYS A 74 -0.65 -20.34 -4.35
CA CYS A 74 0.20 -19.96 -5.49
C CYS A 74 1.68 -20.04 -5.05
N PRO A 75 2.27 -21.24 -5.01
CA PRO A 75 3.59 -21.47 -4.39
C PRO A 75 4.75 -20.84 -5.17
N TRP A 76 4.54 -20.52 -6.44
CA TRP A 76 5.51 -19.84 -7.31
C TRP A 76 5.72 -18.35 -6.97
N LEU A 77 4.83 -17.76 -6.15
CA LEU A 77 4.91 -16.36 -5.76
C LEU A 77 6.13 -16.10 -4.87
N ARG A 78 6.81 -14.99 -5.15
CA ARG A 78 7.84 -14.42 -4.30
C ARG A 78 7.33 -13.15 -3.58
N PRO A 79 8.07 -12.61 -2.59
CA PRO A 79 7.51 -11.60 -1.68
C PRO A 79 7.22 -10.22 -2.28
N ASP A 80 7.91 -9.81 -3.35
CA ASP A 80 7.73 -8.48 -3.95
C ASP A 80 6.54 -8.44 -4.91
N GLY A 81 5.63 -7.49 -4.72
CA GLY A 81 4.41 -7.39 -5.50
C GLY A 81 3.79 -5.99 -5.44
N LYS A 82 3.15 -5.60 -6.54
CA LYS A 82 2.52 -4.29 -6.73
C LYS A 82 1.15 -4.48 -7.36
N THR A 83 0.18 -3.71 -6.87
CA THR A 83 -1.20 -3.74 -7.33
C THR A 83 -1.67 -2.32 -7.62
N GLN A 84 -2.52 -2.17 -8.63
CA GLN A 84 -3.15 -0.91 -8.97
C GLN A 84 -4.56 -1.18 -9.50
N VAL A 85 -5.52 -0.36 -9.09
CA VAL A 85 -6.91 -0.48 -9.50
C VAL A 85 -7.41 0.88 -9.99
N THR A 86 -7.92 0.90 -11.21
CA THR A 86 -8.63 2.06 -11.78
C THR A 86 -10.12 1.80 -11.66
N VAL A 87 -10.83 2.67 -10.96
CA VAL A 87 -12.28 2.59 -10.75
C VAL A 87 -12.97 3.71 -11.53
N GLU A 88 -14.06 3.36 -12.18
CA GLU A 88 -14.97 4.30 -12.83
C GLU A 88 -15.97 4.82 -11.79
N TYR A 89 -16.12 6.15 -11.71
CA TYR A 89 -16.93 6.81 -10.70
C TYR A 89 -18.00 7.71 -11.31
N TYR A 90 -19.16 7.73 -10.67
CA TYR A 90 -20.17 8.76 -10.83
C TYR A 90 -20.05 9.80 -9.71
N ASN A 91 -20.32 11.07 -10.02
CA ASN A 91 -20.37 12.15 -9.04
C ASN A 91 -21.84 12.47 -8.73
N ASP A 92 -22.29 12.08 -7.54
CA ASP A 92 -23.63 12.40 -7.03
C ASP A 92 -23.53 13.58 -6.06
N ASN A 93 -23.69 14.79 -6.58
CA ASN A 93 -23.69 16.03 -5.77
C ASN A 93 -22.47 16.19 -4.84
N GLY A 94 -21.30 15.72 -5.30
CA GLY A 94 -20.04 15.74 -4.55
C GLY A 94 -19.65 14.37 -3.98
N ALA A 95 -20.61 13.47 -3.75
CA ALA A 95 -20.36 12.10 -3.32
C ALA A 95 -19.81 11.26 -4.48
N ARG A 96 -18.87 10.36 -4.16
CA ARG A 96 -18.23 9.48 -5.13
C ARG A 96 -18.89 8.12 -5.09
N VAL A 97 -19.54 7.76 -6.19
CA VAL A 97 -20.26 6.48 -6.30
C VAL A 97 -19.50 5.57 -7.27
N PRO A 98 -18.89 4.47 -6.80
CA PRO A 98 -18.21 3.52 -7.68
C PRO A 98 -19.20 2.83 -8.60
N VAL A 99 -18.91 2.85 -9.91
CA VAL A 99 -19.75 2.20 -10.93
C VAL A 99 -19.19 0.82 -11.26
N ARG A 100 -17.90 0.74 -11.61
CA ARG A 100 -17.21 -0.49 -11.99
C ARG A 100 -15.70 -0.35 -11.85
N VAL A 101 -14.98 -1.47 -11.82
CA VAL A 101 -13.53 -1.50 -11.97
C VAL A 101 -13.20 -1.45 -13.46
N HIS A 102 -12.49 -0.41 -13.89
CA HIS A 102 -12.08 -0.26 -15.27
C HIS A 102 -10.84 -1.08 -15.61
N THR A 103 -9.83 -1.02 -14.74
CA THR A 103 -8.55 -1.71 -14.96
C THR A 103 -7.98 -2.25 -13.66
N VAL A 104 -7.49 -3.48 -13.71
CA VAL A 104 -6.69 -4.08 -12.64
C VAL A 104 -5.30 -4.37 -13.18
N LEU A 105 -4.28 -3.91 -12.47
CA LEU A 105 -2.89 -4.21 -12.74
C LEU A 105 -2.27 -4.93 -11.54
N ILE A 106 -1.58 -6.04 -11.82
CA ILE A 106 -0.77 -6.76 -10.86
C ILE A 106 0.58 -7.04 -11.50
N SER A 107 1.65 -6.62 -10.82
CA SER A 107 3.02 -7.07 -11.10
C SER A 107 3.56 -7.75 -9.86
N THR A 108 3.78 -9.06 -9.93
CA THR A 108 4.26 -9.84 -8.80
C THR A 108 5.50 -10.64 -9.16
N GLN A 109 6.44 -10.67 -8.22
CA GLN A 109 7.66 -11.44 -8.33
C GLN A 109 7.33 -12.94 -8.31
N HIS A 110 8.02 -13.70 -9.13
CA HIS A 110 7.77 -15.14 -9.28
C HIS A 110 9.10 -15.92 -9.37
N ASP A 111 9.04 -17.23 -9.20
CA ASP A 111 10.16 -18.12 -9.52
C ASP A 111 10.26 -18.42 -11.04
N GLU A 112 11.22 -19.25 -11.43
CA GLU A 112 11.47 -19.56 -12.85
C GLU A 112 10.57 -20.66 -13.43
N THR A 113 9.70 -21.26 -12.61
CA THR A 113 8.95 -22.48 -12.96
C THR A 113 7.61 -22.19 -13.61
N VAL A 114 6.97 -21.07 -13.26
CA VAL A 114 5.63 -20.71 -13.71
C VAL A 114 5.65 -19.94 -15.03
N THR A 115 4.71 -20.24 -15.92
CA THR A 115 4.51 -19.53 -17.18
C THR A 115 3.66 -18.27 -17.01
N ASN A 116 3.74 -17.32 -17.95
CA ASN A 116 2.91 -16.11 -17.89
C ASN A 116 1.40 -16.40 -17.99
N ASP A 117 1.01 -17.46 -18.70
CA ASP A 117 -0.39 -17.86 -18.82
C ASP A 117 -0.93 -18.39 -17.49
N GLU A 118 -0.14 -19.22 -16.79
CA GLU A 118 -0.46 -19.69 -15.44
C GLU A 118 -0.50 -18.55 -14.42
N ILE A 119 0.48 -17.64 -14.45
CA ILE A 119 0.46 -16.42 -13.61
C ILE A 119 -0.84 -15.64 -13.85
N ALA A 120 -1.21 -15.39 -15.11
CA ALA A 120 -2.40 -14.62 -15.43
C ALA A 120 -3.69 -15.33 -14.98
N ALA A 121 -3.77 -16.66 -15.13
CA ALA A 121 -4.91 -17.46 -14.69
C ALA A 121 -5.05 -17.45 -13.16
N ASP A 122 -3.97 -17.76 -12.44
CA ASP A 122 -3.94 -17.83 -10.98
C ASP A 122 -4.22 -16.47 -10.34
N LEU A 123 -3.65 -15.39 -10.87
CA LEU A 123 -3.93 -14.04 -10.37
C LEU A 123 -5.41 -13.66 -10.53
N LYS A 124 -6.04 -14.03 -11.65
CA LYS A 124 -7.49 -13.78 -11.83
C LYS A 124 -8.32 -14.57 -10.82
N GLU A 125 -8.05 -15.87 -10.71
CA GLU A 125 -8.88 -16.80 -9.94
C GLU A 125 -8.68 -16.68 -8.43
N HIS A 126 -7.42 -16.61 -7.99
CA HIS A 126 -7.07 -16.75 -6.58
C HIS A 126 -6.80 -15.41 -5.89
N VAL A 127 -6.63 -14.32 -6.65
CA VAL A 127 -6.34 -12.99 -6.10
C VAL A 127 -7.41 -11.97 -6.44
N ILE A 128 -7.78 -11.82 -7.71
CA ILE A 128 -8.70 -10.77 -8.14
C ILE A 128 -10.15 -11.10 -7.79
N LYS A 129 -10.67 -12.25 -8.23
CA LYS A 129 -12.06 -12.65 -7.98
C LYS A 129 -12.42 -12.72 -6.48
N PRO A 130 -11.56 -13.21 -5.58
CA PRO A 130 -11.89 -13.25 -4.15
C PRO A 130 -11.93 -11.87 -3.47
N VAL A 131 -11.34 -10.84 -4.08
CA VAL A 131 -11.20 -9.50 -3.49
C VAL A 131 -12.18 -8.50 -4.08
N ILE A 132 -12.35 -8.49 -5.41
CA ILE A 132 -13.21 -7.51 -6.08
C ILE A 132 -14.63 -8.06 -6.16
N PRO A 133 -15.63 -7.39 -5.55
CA PRO A 133 -17.03 -7.80 -5.65
C PRO A 133 -17.47 -7.92 -7.12
N GLU A 134 -18.16 -9.02 -7.46
CA GLU A 134 -18.56 -9.33 -8.84
C GLU A 134 -19.34 -8.20 -9.51
N LYS A 135 -20.14 -7.44 -8.75
CA LYS A 135 -20.89 -6.28 -9.25
C LYS A 135 -20.03 -5.17 -9.88
N TYR A 136 -18.72 -5.16 -9.61
CA TYR A 136 -17.79 -4.20 -10.18
C TYR A 136 -16.93 -4.77 -11.32
N LEU A 137 -17.05 -6.06 -11.62
CA LEU A 137 -16.32 -6.72 -12.71
C LEU A 137 -17.27 -7.01 -13.87
N ASP A 138 -16.80 -6.75 -15.08
CA ASP A 138 -17.52 -7.02 -16.32
C ASP A 138 -16.58 -7.45 -17.44
N GLU A 139 -17.15 -7.83 -18.59
CA GLU A 139 -16.41 -8.26 -19.78
C GLU A 139 -15.50 -7.18 -20.38
N LYS A 140 -15.68 -5.92 -19.98
CA LYS A 140 -14.87 -4.77 -20.43
C LYS A 140 -13.75 -4.42 -19.45
N THR A 141 -13.64 -5.14 -18.33
CA THR A 141 -12.58 -4.90 -17.34
C THR A 141 -11.24 -5.29 -17.94
N ILE A 142 -10.29 -4.36 -17.92
CA ILE A 142 -8.95 -4.56 -18.48
C ILE A 142 -8.03 -5.17 -17.42
N PHE A 143 -7.28 -6.20 -17.79
CA PHE A 143 -6.34 -6.87 -16.90
C PHE A 143 -4.91 -6.78 -17.44
N HIS A 144 -4.02 -6.16 -16.66
CA HIS A 144 -2.57 -6.15 -16.90
C HIS A 144 -1.89 -7.03 -15.85
N LEU A 145 -1.58 -8.27 -16.21
CA LEU A 145 -1.05 -9.28 -15.28
C LEU A 145 0.38 -9.62 -15.67
N ASN A 146 1.32 -9.25 -14.80
CA ASN A 146 2.76 -9.27 -15.07
C ASN A 146 3.13 -8.67 -16.44
N PRO A 147 2.75 -7.40 -16.73
CA PRO A 147 2.95 -6.80 -18.04
C PRO A 147 4.43 -6.66 -18.46
N SER A 148 5.39 -6.76 -17.53
CA SER A 148 6.82 -6.81 -17.87
C SER A 148 7.24 -8.15 -18.51
N GLY A 149 6.39 -9.17 -18.46
CA GLY A 149 6.63 -10.52 -18.97
C GLY A 149 7.58 -11.38 -18.12
N ARG A 150 8.50 -10.77 -17.36
CA ARG A 150 9.38 -11.49 -16.42
C ARG A 150 9.70 -10.63 -15.21
N PHE A 151 9.51 -11.17 -14.01
CA PHE A 151 9.84 -10.52 -12.74
C PHE A 151 10.39 -11.52 -11.71
N VAL A 152 11.56 -12.10 -11.99
CA VAL A 152 12.20 -13.10 -11.11
C VAL A 152 13.09 -12.45 -10.03
N ILE A 153 13.86 -11.44 -10.42
CA ILE A 153 14.69 -10.62 -9.53
C ILE A 153 13.80 -9.53 -8.94
N GLY A 154 13.77 -9.39 -7.61
CA GLY A 154 12.93 -8.42 -6.90
C GLY A 154 13.46 -8.14 -5.49
N GLY A 155 12.70 -7.39 -4.70
CA GLY A 155 13.13 -6.92 -3.38
C GLY A 155 14.36 -6.02 -3.47
N PRO A 156 15.19 -5.93 -2.40
CA PRO A 156 16.36 -5.05 -2.37
C PRO A 156 17.41 -5.30 -3.47
N HIS A 157 17.41 -6.48 -4.09
CA HIS A 157 18.27 -6.78 -5.23
C HIS A 157 17.76 -6.10 -6.52
N GLY A 158 16.45 -5.96 -6.68
CA GLY A 158 15.84 -5.33 -7.85
C GLY A 158 15.63 -3.82 -7.71
N ASP A 159 15.36 -3.32 -6.50
CA ASP A 159 15.08 -1.90 -6.23
C ASP A 159 15.41 -1.52 -4.78
N ALA A 160 15.99 -0.34 -4.56
CA ALA A 160 16.38 0.12 -3.23
C ALA A 160 15.15 0.60 -2.43
N GLY A 161 14.99 0.09 -1.21
CA GLY A 161 13.91 0.48 -0.29
C GLY A 161 14.35 1.56 0.71
N LEU A 162 13.47 2.53 0.99
CA LEU A 162 13.66 3.52 2.05
C LEU A 162 12.34 3.73 2.81
N THR A 163 12.43 3.95 4.12
CA THR A 163 11.30 4.33 4.98
C THR A 163 10.62 5.59 4.45
N GLY A 164 9.29 5.65 4.51
CA GLY A 164 8.52 6.84 4.10
C GLY A 164 8.42 7.06 2.58
N ARG A 165 8.70 6.05 1.75
CA ARG A 165 8.55 6.14 0.28
C ARG A 165 7.23 5.60 -0.26
N LYS A 166 6.24 5.40 0.61
CA LYS A 166 4.91 4.86 0.28
C LYS A 166 3.77 5.64 0.94
N ILE A 167 3.99 6.92 1.25
CA ILE A 167 3.06 7.78 2.01
C ILE A 167 1.62 7.85 1.47
N ILE A 168 1.44 7.76 0.14
CA ILE A 168 0.09 7.74 -0.46
C ILE A 168 -0.57 6.35 -0.37
N ILE A 169 0.23 5.28 -0.35
CA ILE A 169 -0.25 3.92 -0.07
C ILE A 169 -0.57 3.78 1.42
N ASP A 170 0.19 4.43 2.31
CA ASP A 170 -0.09 4.43 3.74
C ASP A 170 -1.34 5.24 4.13
N THR A 171 -1.88 6.05 3.20
CA THR A 171 -3.02 6.93 3.43
C THR A 171 -4.19 6.61 2.50
N TYR A 172 -4.53 7.52 1.59
CA TYR A 172 -5.83 7.51 0.90
C TYR A 172 -5.73 7.22 -0.59
N GLY A 173 -4.59 6.69 -1.07
CA GLY A 173 -4.43 6.31 -2.47
C GLY A 173 -4.57 7.46 -3.47
N GLY A 174 -4.29 8.69 -3.04
CA GLY A 174 -4.38 9.91 -3.86
C GLY A 174 -5.67 10.70 -3.66
N TRP A 175 -6.64 10.15 -2.93
CA TRP A 175 -7.83 10.87 -2.50
C TRP A 175 -7.52 11.79 -1.31
N GLY A 176 -8.41 12.77 -1.07
CA GLY A 176 -8.20 13.77 -0.03
C GLY A 176 -6.97 14.62 -0.33
N ALA A 177 -6.01 14.64 0.60
CA ALA A 177 -4.74 15.33 0.47
C ALA A 177 -3.67 14.68 1.36
N HIS A 178 -2.41 15.09 1.20
CA HIS A 178 -1.30 14.58 1.99
C HIS A 178 -0.34 15.71 2.40
N GLY A 179 0.10 15.71 3.65
CA GLY A 179 0.97 16.76 4.21
C GLY A 179 2.46 16.59 3.95
N GLY A 180 2.87 15.40 3.50
CA GLY A 180 4.24 15.06 3.12
C GLY A 180 5.03 14.29 4.18
N GLY A 181 4.58 14.31 5.44
CA GLY A 181 5.21 13.55 6.53
C GLY A 181 4.97 12.04 6.41
N ALA A 182 6.03 11.25 6.55
CA ALA A 182 5.94 9.80 6.71
C ALA A 182 5.52 9.39 8.14
N PHE A 183 4.98 8.17 8.30
CA PHE A 183 4.55 7.64 9.60
C PHE A 183 5.56 6.67 10.25
N SER A 184 6.01 5.65 9.51
CA SER A 184 6.85 4.59 10.07
C SER A 184 8.19 5.11 10.59
N GLY A 185 8.62 4.60 11.74
CA GLY A 185 9.90 4.96 12.39
C GLY A 185 9.84 6.22 13.27
N LYS A 186 8.64 6.73 13.57
CA LYS A 186 8.41 7.89 14.43
C LYS A 186 7.56 7.50 15.64
N ASP A 187 7.87 8.08 16.79
CA ASP A 187 7.02 8.04 17.98
C ASP A 187 5.92 9.14 17.89
N PRO A 188 4.95 9.19 18.83
CA PRO A 188 3.75 10.00 18.66
C PRO A 188 3.83 11.45 19.22
N THR A 189 4.99 11.95 19.67
CA THR A 189 5.16 13.35 20.15
C THR A 189 4.97 14.38 19.03
#